data_AF-A0A7C3XI43-F1
#
_entry.id   AF-A0A7C3XI43-F1
#
_cell.length_a   1.000
_cell.length_b   1.000
_cell.length_c   1.000
_cell.angle_alpha   90.00
_cell.angle_beta   90.00
_cell.angle_gamma   90.00
#
_symmetry.space_group_name_H-M   'P 1'
#
loop_
_entity.id
_entity.type
_entity.pdbx_description
1 polymer ?
#
loop_
_entity_poly.entity_id
_entity_poly.type
_entity_poly.pdbx_seq_one_letter_code
_entity_poly.pdbx_strand_id
1 'polypeptide(L)'
;MRFEVALLYPSKPENIAWRVSICSVFTAVIAVSTMFLSVNIPATRGYFNIGESAIYLAAILFGRSIGGVSSGLGSMIADITLGYWLYAPAT
;
A
#
# COMPACT_ATOMS: atom_id res chain seq x y z
N MET A 1 -30.06 -14.86 -7.58
CA MET A 1 -29.84 -16.17 -6.94
C MET A 1 -28.51 -16.28 -6.15
N ARG A 2 -27.77 -15.20 -5.87
CA ARG A 2 -26.50 -15.25 -5.09
C ARG A 2 -26.59 -14.60 -3.70
N PHE A 3 -27.75 -14.02 -3.34
CA PHE A 3 -27.94 -13.28 -2.09
C PHE A 3 -28.50 -14.13 -0.95
N GLU A 4 -29.30 -15.18 -1.21
CA GLU A 4 -29.86 -16.02 -0.14
C GLU A 4 -28.84 -16.89 0.60
N VAL A 5 -27.75 -17.32 -0.06
CA VAL A 5 -26.77 -18.21 0.58
C VAL A 5 -25.94 -17.50 1.66
N ALA A 6 -25.75 -16.18 1.55
CA ALA A 6 -24.94 -15.40 2.50
C ALA A 6 -25.64 -15.14 3.85
N LEU A 7 -26.98 -15.23 3.90
CA LEU A 7 -27.76 -15.05 5.13
C LEU A 7 -27.78 -16.32 6.00
N LEU A 8 -27.61 -17.49 5.39
CA LEU A 8 -27.67 -18.78 6.08
C LEU A 8 -26.36 -19.17 6.77
N TYR A 9 -25.25 -18.52 6.42
CA TYR A 9 -23.94 -18.83 6.99
C TYR A 9 -23.13 -17.54 7.20
N PRO A 10 -23.21 -16.89 8.39
CA PRO A 10 -22.42 -15.70 8.66
C PRO A 10 -20.93 -16.04 8.52
N SER A 11 -20.22 -15.26 7.71
CA SER A 11 -18.78 -15.39 7.58
C SER A 11 -18.12 -15.21 8.96
N LYS A 12 -17.21 -16.12 9.31
CA LYS A 12 -16.38 -16.01 10.51
C LYS A 12 -15.83 -14.59 10.68
N PRO A 13 -15.83 -14.03 11.91
CA PRO A 13 -15.33 -12.68 12.15
C PRO A 13 -13.88 -12.56 11.68
N GLU A 14 -13.57 -11.44 11.05
CA GLU A 14 -12.23 -11.17 10.55
C GLU A 14 -11.25 -10.94 11.70
N ASN A 15 -10.04 -11.49 11.55
CA ASN A 15 -8.98 -11.26 12.52
C ASN A 15 -8.37 -9.86 12.29
N ILE A 16 -8.91 -8.86 12.98
CA ILE A 16 -8.51 -7.45 12.86
C ILE A 16 -7.03 -7.26 13.23
N ALA A 17 -6.57 -7.92 14.28
CA ALA A 17 -5.17 -7.82 14.73
C ALA A 17 -4.20 -8.26 13.62
N TRP A 18 -4.52 -9.36 12.93
CA TRP A 18 -3.74 -9.83 11.78
C TRP A 18 -3.75 -8.82 10.62
N ARG A 19 -4.92 -8.26 10.28
CA ARG A 19 -5.05 -7.27 9.19
C ARG A 19 -4.21 -6.03 9.46
N VAL A 20 -4.28 -5.49 10.67
CA VAL A 20 -3.52 -4.29 11.07
C VAL A 20 -2.02 -4.59 11.09
N SER A 21 -1.62 -5.75 11.61
CA SER A 21 -0.19 -6.14 11.67
C SER A 21 0.42 -6.28 10.28
N ILE A 22 -0.29 -6.88 9.34
CA ILE A 22 0.20 -6.98 7.95
C ILE A 22 0.22 -5.62 7.28
N CYS A 23 -0.82 -4.80 7.50
CA CYS A 23 -0.87 -3.46 6.94
C CYS A 23 0.35 -2.63 7.38
N SER A 24 0.69 -2.63 8.67
CA SER A 24 1.82 -1.86 9.20
C SER A 24 3.18 -2.38 8.69
N VAL A 25 3.38 -3.70 8.64
CA VAL A 25 4.60 -4.30 8.09
C VAL A 25 4.75 -3.94 6.61
N PHE A 26 3.70 -4.08 5.82
CA PHE A 26 3.76 -3.76 4.39
C PHE A 26 3.90 -2.26 4.12
N THR A 27 3.32 -1.38 4.95
CA THR A 27 3.58 0.07 4.89
C THR A 27 5.08 0.35 5.03
N ALA A 28 5.75 -0.28 6.01
CA ALA A 28 7.18 -0.10 6.20
C ALA A 28 8.00 -0.65 5.01
N VAL A 29 7.66 -1.84 4.52
CA VAL A 29 8.33 -2.45 3.35
C VAL A 29 8.18 -1.58 2.11
N ILE A 30 6.98 -1.03 1.86
CA ILE A 30 6.70 -0.17 0.71
C ILE A 30 7.45 1.15 0.85
N ALA A 31 7.43 1.78 2.02
CA ALA A 31 8.17 3.02 2.26
C ALA A 31 9.67 2.84 1.98
N VAL A 32 10.28 1.79 2.53
CA VAL A 32 11.69 1.45 2.31
C VAL A 32 11.94 1.15 0.84
N SER A 33 11.11 0.31 0.21
CA SER A 33 11.27 -0.03 -1.21
C SER A 33 11.22 1.21 -2.09
N THR A 34 10.27 2.11 -1.85
CA THR A 34 10.17 3.40 -2.55
C THR A 34 11.43 4.23 -2.33
N MET A 35 11.89 4.41 -1.09
CA MET A 35 13.08 5.22 -0.80
C MET A 35 14.35 4.70 -1.48
N PHE A 36 14.58 3.38 -1.45
CA PHE A 36 15.80 2.77 -2.00
C PHE A 36 15.74 2.60 -3.53
N LEU A 37 14.55 2.43 -4.09
CA LEU A 37 14.34 2.18 -5.52
C LEU A 37 13.77 3.40 -6.23
N SER A 38 14.13 4.60 -5.76
CA SER A 38 13.77 5.87 -6.39
C SER A 38 14.88 6.40 -7.28
N VAL A 39 14.54 6.76 -8.51
CA VAL A 39 15.44 7.43 -9.46
C VAL A 39 14.97 8.85 -9.70
N ASN A 40 15.74 9.85 -9.24
CA ASN A 40 15.38 11.26 -9.40
C ASN A 40 15.35 11.67 -10.88
N ILE A 41 14.30 12.40 -11.28
CA ILE A 41 14.17 13.01 -12.61
C ILE A 41 14.19 14.54 -12.46
N PRO A 42 15.34 15.20 -12.66
CA PRO A 42 15.48 16.64 -12.45
C PRO A 42 14.55 17.48 -13.34
N ALA A 43 14.26 17.00 -14.55
CA ALA A 43 13.44 17.72 -15.53
C ALA A 43 11.99 17.94 -15.08
N THR A 44 11.42 17.01 -14.32
CA THR A 44 10.03 17.06 -13.84
C THR A 44 9.93 17.46 -12.38
N ARG A 45 11.07 17.64 -11.69
CA ARG A 45 11.14 17.81 -10.23
C ARG A 45 10.49 16.64 -9.46
N GLY A 46 10.44 15.47 -10.07
CA GLY A 46 9.88 14.25 -9.51
C GLY A 46 10.91 13.13 -9.46
N TYR A 47 10.41 11.91 -9.28
CA TYR A 47 11.22 10.69 -9.31
C TYR A 47 10.45 9.54 -9.96
N PHE A 48 11.18 8.54 -10.41
CA PHE A 48 10.64 7.28 -10.87
C PHE A 48 10.74 6.25 -9.74
N ASN A 49 9.59 5.76 -9.27
CA ASN A 49 9.51 4.80 -8.19
C ASN A 49 9.50 3.35 -8.72
N ILE A 50 10.65 2.68 -8.73
CA ILE A 50 10.73 1.25 -9.09
C ILE A 50 10.18 0.38 -7.93
N GLY A 51 10.08 0.94 -6.73
CA GLY A 51 9.51 0.33 -5.54
C GLY A 51 8.00 0.07 -5.61
N GLU A 52 7.29 0.56 -6.64
CA GLU A 52 5.88 0.20 -6.85
C GLU A 52 5.65 -1.32 -7.02
N SER A 53 6.68 -2.06 -7.42
CA SER A 53 6.65 -3.53 -7.41
C SER A 53 6.21 -4.11 -6.05
N ALA A 54 6.62 -3.50 -4.94
CA ALA A 54 6.20 -3.91 -3.59
C ALA A 54 4.72 -3.60 -3.31
N ILE A 55 4.17 -2.54 -3.91
CA ILE A 55 2.75 -2.19 -3.84
C ILE A 55 1.91 -3.27 -4.53
N TYR A 56 2.28 -3.63 -5.76
CA TYR A 56 1.57 -4.68 -6.51
C TYR A 56 1.65 -6.02 -5.77
N LEU A 57 2.81 -6.33 -5.18
CA LEU A 57 2.98 -7.52 -4.36
C LEU A 57 2.02 -7.53 -3.16
N ALA A 58 1.91 -6.42 -2.41
CA ALA A 58 0.98 -6.30 -1.28
C ALA A 58 -0.48 -6.49 -1.71
N ALA A 59 -0.88 -5.90 -2.84
CA ALA A 59 -2.22 -6.00 -3.39
C ALA A 59 -2.57 -7.42 -3.85
N ILE A 60 -1.62 -8.13 -4.49
CA ILE A 60 -1.81 -9.52 -4.94
C ILE A 60 -1.90 -10.47 -3.74
N LEU A 61 -1.06 -10.28 -2.72
CA LEU A 61 -1.00 -11.18 -1.56
C LEU A 61 -2.17 -11.01 -0.58
N PHE A 62 -2.59 -9.76 -0.32
CA PHE A 62 -3.54 -9.46 0.76
C PHE A 62 -4.83 -8.77 0.30
N GLY A 63 -4.97 -8.58 -1.02
CA GLY A 63 -6.15 -8.01 -1.64
C GLY A 63 -6.23 -6.48 -1.53
N ARG A 64 -7.29 -5.93 -2.12
CA ARG A 64 -7.47 -4.48 -2.33
C ARG A 64 -7.41 -3.65 -1.04
N SER A 65 -7.98 -4.15 0.06
CA SER A 65 -8.05 -3.37 1.30
C SER A 65 -6.69 -3.23 1.98
N ILE A 66 -5.95 -4.32 2.15
CA ILE A 66 -4.63 -4.26 2.79
C ILE A 66 -3.61 -3.65 1.83
N GLY A 67 -3.63 -4.05 0.56
CA GLY A 67 -2.77 -3.48 -0.47
C GLY A 67 -2.91 -1.97 -0.56
N GLY A 68 -4.13 -1.46 -0.77
CA GLY A 68 -4.38 -0.03 -0.97
C GLY A 68 -4.04 0.84 0.25
N VAL A 69 -4.38 0.40 1.47
CA VAL A 69 -4.07 1.17 2.68
C VAL A 69 -2.56 1.15 2.96
N SER A 70 -1.93 -0.04 2.88
CA SER A 70 -0.49 -0.14 3.16
C SER A 70 0.35 0.59 2.12
N SER A 71 -0.06 0.57 0.85
CA SER A 71 0.64 1.24 -0.25
C SER A 71 0.54 2.75 -0.18
N GLY A 72 -0.67 3.31 -0.02
CA GLY A 72 -0.84 4.76 0.05
C GLY A 72 -0.06 5.35 1.23
N LEU A 73 -0.16 4.73 2.41
CA LEU A 73 0.60 5.17 3.58
C LEU A 73 2.11 5.02 3.38
N GLY A 74 2.57 3.89 2.83
CA GLY A 74 3.99 3.62 2.63
C GLY A 74 4.63 4.60 1.65
N SER A 75 3.98 4.81 0.50
CA SER A 75 4.45 5.75 -0.52
C SER A 75 4.37 7.19 -0.04
N MET A 76 3.31 7.59 0.68
CA MET A 76 3.19 8.93 1.25
C MET A 76 4.33 9.23 2.22
N ILE A 77 4.68 8.27 3.08
CA ILE A 77 5.83 8.40 4.00
C ILE A 77 7.13 8.56 3.21
N ALA A 78 7.30 7.81 2.12
CA ALA A 78 8.48 7.93 1.27
C ALA A 78 8.55 9.29 0.55
N ASP A 79 7.43 9.77 0.00
CA ASP A 79 7.33 11.10 -0.63
C ASP A 79 7.72 12.21 0.34
N ILE A 80 7.17 12.17 1.56
CA ILE A 80 7.51 13.09 2.65
C ILE A 80 9.01 13.04 2.95
N THR A 81 9.56 11.83 3.13
CA THR A 81 10.95 11.64 3.55
C THR A 81 11.95 12.07 2.47
N LEU A 82 11.63 11.85 1.20
CA LEU A 82 12.46 12.21 0.05
C LEU A 82 12.30 13.68 -0.37
N GLY A 83 11.34 14.42 0.21
CA GLY A 83 11.09 15.83 -0.09
C GLY A 83 10.12 16.07 -1.25
N TYR A 84 9.42 15.03 -1.70
CA TYR A 84 8.42 15.02 -2.77
C TYR A 84 6.99 15.30 -2.23
N TRP A 85 6.86 16.30 -1.34
CA TRP A 85 5.63 16.64 -0.60
C TRP A 85 4.37 16.81 -1.47
N LEU A 86 4.54 17.26 -2.71
CA LEU A 86 3.45 17.47 -3.66
C LEU A 86 2.74 16.16 -4.04
N TYR A 87 3.48 15.05 -4.04
CA TYR A 87 2.98 13.72 -4.45
C TYR A 87 2.34 12.96 -3.28
N ALA A 88 2.75 13.26 -2.04
CA ALA A 88 2.28 12.62 -0.81
C ALA A 88 0.74 12.46 -0.67
N PRO A 89 -0.13 13.46 -0.99
CA PRO A 89 -1.57 13.29 -0.84
C PRO A 89 -2.24 12.44 -1.95
N ALA A 90 -1.54 12.19 -3.05
CA ALA A 90 -2.08 11.53 -4.24
C ALA A 90 -1.49 10.14 -4.53
N THR A 91 -0.50 9.70 -3.73
CA THR A 91 0.10 8.37 -3.84
C THR A 91 -0.63 7.31 -3.03
#